data_AF-A0A7S3MX52-F1
#
_entry.id   AF-A0A7S3MX52-F1
#
_cell.length_a   1.000
_cell.length_b   1.000
_cell.length_c   1.000
_cell.angle_alpha   90.00
_cell.angle_beta   90.00
_cell.angle_gamma   90.00
#
_symmetry.space_group_name_H-M   'P 1'
#
loop_
_entity.id
_entity.type
_entity.pdbx_description
1 polymer ?
#
loop_
_entity_poly.entity_id
_entity_poly.type
_entity_poly.pdbx_seq_one_letter_code
_entity_poly.pdbx_strand_id
1 'polypeptide(L)'
;LETYNADSKLQQLLSYIIDMEGDYLGDHMFIPFGCDFSFANARTNFEQMDLIIEYFNRHNNQNITTFYSTPQAYIDALYDQNITWPTKYEDMFPYSDNNVDPW
;
A
#
# COMPACT_ATOMS: atom_id res chain seq x y z
N LEU A 1 8.83 8.82 -24.54
CA LEU A 1 8.33 9.85 -23.60
C LEU A 1 8.16 9.20 -22.21
N GLU A 2 9.16 8.44 -21.75
CA GLU A 2 8.99 7.48 -20.63
C GLU A 2 9.09 8.12 -19.23
N THR A 3 9.39 9.42 -19.13
CA THR A 3 9.75 10.04 -17.85
C THR A 3 9.04 11.36 -17.55
N TYR A 4 8.05 11.79 -18.35
CA TYR A 4 7.48 13.14 -18.22
C TYR A 4 7.04 13.51 -16.78
N ASN A 5 6.44 12.55 -16.06
CA ASN A 5 6.00 12.74 -14.67
C ASN A 5 6.54 11.67 -13.71
N ALA A 6 7.48 10.83 -14.15
CA ALA A 6 7.91 9.65 -13.40
C ALA A 6 8.59 10.02 -12.06
N ASP A 7 9.49 11.02 -12.07
CA ASP A 7 10.11 11.56 -10.84
C ASP A 7 9.06 12.09 -9.85
N SER A 8 8.09 12.85 -10.34
CA SER A 8 7.02 13.40 -9.48
C SER A 8 6.16 12.29 -8.87
N LYS A 9 5.87 11.25 -9.65
CA LYS A 9 5.09 10.08 -9.19
C LYS A 9 5.88 9.22 -8.21
N LEU A 10 7.18 9.06 -8.42
CA LEU A 10 8.08 8.42 -7.47
C LEU A 10 8.06 9.16 -6.12
N GLN A 11 8.22 10.50 -6.14
CA GLN A 11 8.21 11.29 -4.90
C GLN A 11 6.86 11.22 -4.16
N GLN A 12 5.74 11.20 -4.91
CA GLN A 12 4.41 11.01 -4.32
C GLN A 12 4.28 9.66 -3.61
N LEU A 13 4.69 8.57 -4.27
CA LEU A 13 4.64 7.23 -3.67
C LEU A 13 5.59 7.10 -2.49
N LEU A 14 6.79 7.66 -2.59
CA LEU A 14 7.78 7.65 -1.52
C LEU A 14 7.28 8.39 -0.28
N SER A 15 6.72 9.60 -0.46
CA SER A 15 6.14 10.37 0.65
C SER A 15 5.01 9.60 1.31
N TYR A 16 4.11 8.99 0.53
CA TYR A 16 3.02 8.18 1.06
C TYR A 16 3.52 7.01 1.92
N ILE A 17 4.55 6.28 1.45
CA ILE A 17 5.12 5.17 2.20
C ILE A 17 5.76 5.66 3.50
N ILE A 18 6.54 6.74 3.47
CA ILE A 18 7.19 7.30 4.67
C ILE A 18 6.15 7.83 5.66
N ASP A 19 5.09 8.49 5.19
CA ASP A 19 4.04 9.02 6.07
C ASP A 19 3.29 7.89 6.79
N MET A 20 3.10 6.74 6.12
CA MET A 20 2.40 5.60 6.68
C MET A 20 3.29 4.65 7.49
N GLU A 21 4.61 4.66 7.32
CA GLU A 21 5.49 3.63 7.91
C GLU A 21 5.34 3.52 9.44
N GLY A 22 5.09 4.65 10.12
CA GLY A 22 4.92 4.72 11.57
C GLY A 22 3.65 4.04 12.11
N ASP A 23 2.67 3.76 11.25
CA ASP A 23 1.43 3.08 11.61
C ASP A 23 1.53 1.54 11.51
N TYR A 24 2.65 1.03 10.98
CA TYR A 24 2.92 -0.40 10.84
C TYR A 24 3.92 -0.87 11.89
N LEU A 25 3.69 -2.05 12.47
CA LEU A 25 4.62 -2.67 13.43
C LEU A 25 5.78 -3.42 12.75
N GLY A 26 5.60 -3.85 11.49
CA GLY A 26 6.57 -4.63 10.73
C GLY A 26 7.21 -3.82 9.59
N ASP A 27 8.14 -4.45 8.88
CA ASP A 27 8.84 -3.87 7.73
C ASP A 27 8.12 -4.07 6.37
N HIS A 28 6.93 -4.66 6.41
CA HIS A 28 6.07 -4.86 5.25
C HIS A 28 4.84 -3.96 5.34
N MET A 29 4.55 -3.26 4.24
CA MET A 29 3.35 -2.44 4.06
C MET A 29 2.48 -3.03 2.93
N PHE A 30 1.18 -3.15 3.19
CA PHE A 30 0.22 -3.56 2.16
C PHE A 30 -0.45 -2.33 1.55
N ILE A 31 -0.24 -2.10 0.25
CA ILE A 31 -0.85 -0.99 -0.49
C ILE A 31 -1.96 -1.55 -1.39
N PRO A 32 -3.24 -1.37 -1.05
CA PRO A 32 -4.33 -1.78 -1.92
C PRO A 32 -4.32 -0.96 -3.22
N PHE A 33 -4.27 -1.63 -4.36
CA PHE A 33 -4.35 -0.98 -5.66
C PHE A 33 -5.71 -1.29 -6.30
N GLY A 34 -6.69 -0.40 -6.10
CA GLY A 34 -8.04 -0.58 -6.61
C GLY A 34 -9.04 0.42 -6.00
N CYS A 35 -10.28 0.34 -6.48
CA CYS A 35 -11.44 1.10 -6.00
C CYS A 35 -12.70 0.45 -6.57
N ASP A 36 -13.88 0.96 -6.22
CA ASP A 36 -15.17 0.51 -6.77
C ASP A 36 -15.14 0.43 -8.30
N PHE A 37 -15.51 -0.74 -8.84
CA PHE A 37 -15.55 -1.04 -10.27
C PHE A 37 -14.23 -0.76 -11.05
N SER A 38 -13.10 -0.70 -10.35
CA SER A 38 -11.78 -0.67 -10.98
C SER A 38 -11.49 -1.98 -11.71
N PHE A 39 -10.46 -1.99 -12.57
CA PHE A 39 -10.05 -3.15 -13.36
C PHE A 39 -11.08 -3.67 -14.39
N ALA A 40 -12.13 -2.91 -14.70
CA ALA A 40 -13.00 -3.22 -15.84
C ALA A 40 -12.21 -3.36 -17.16
N ASN A 41 -11.14 -2.56 -17.30
CA ASN A 41 -10.05 -2.82 -18.24
C ASN A 41 -8.74 -3.05 -17.46
N ALA A 42 -8.56 -4.27 -16.98
CA ALA A 42 -7.41 -4.65 -16.17
C ALA A 42 -6.05 -4.35 -16.81
N ARG A 43 -5.96 -4.42 -18.14
CA ARG A 43 -4.71 -4.16 -18.88
C ARG A 43 -4.14 -2.78 -18.56
N THR A 44 -4.97 -1.74 -18.57
CA THR A 44 -4.50 -0.39 -18.27
C THR A 44 -4.00 -0.27 -16.83
N ASN A 45 -4.65 -0.94 -15.87
CA ASN A 45 -4.20 -0.91 -14.48
C ASN A 45 -2.84 -1.61 -14.30
N PHE A 46 -2.68 -2.81 -14.87
CA PHE A 46 -1.43 -3.56 -14.78
C PHE A 46 -0.27 -2.88 -15.51
N GLU A 47 -0.49 -2.32 -16.71
CA GLU A 47 0.54 -1.57 -17.44
C GLU A 47 1.05 -0.36 -16.63
N GLN A 48 0.17 0.35 -15.91
CA GLN A 48 0.61 1.46 -15.06
C GLN A 48 1.35 0.98 -13.81
N MET A 49 0.89 -0.10 -13.19
CA MET A 49 1.52 -0.65 -12.00
C MET A 49 2.92 -1.23 -12.30
N ASP A 50 3.10 -1.89 -13.44
CA ASP A 50 4.41 -2.36 -13.92
C ASP A 50 5.40 -1.19 -14.05
N LEU A 51 4.98 -0.10 -14.72
CA LEU A 51 5.80 1.10 -14.89
C LEU A 51 6.17 1.74 -13.54
N ILE A 52 5.21 1.83 -12.61
CA ILE A 52 5.44 2.40 -11.28
C ILE A 52 6.44 1.53 -10.50
N ILE A 53 6.22 0.22 -10.42
CA ILE A 53 7.08 -0.71 -9.69
C ILE A 53 8.50 -0.69 -10.25
N GLU A 54 8.63 -0.79 -11.58
CA GLU A 54 9.93 -0.77 -12.24
C GLU A 54 10.67 0.54 -11.98
N TYR A 55 10.00 1.67 -12.21
CA TYR A 55 10.62 2.98 -12.07
C TYR A 55 10.99 3.26 -10.61
N PHE A 56 10.09 2.97 -9.67
CA PHE A 56 10.31 3.17 -8.24
C PHE A 56 11.48 2.34 -7.73
N ASN A 57 11.52 1.03 -8.03
CA ASN A 57 12.59 0.15 -7.54
C ASN A 57 13.97 0.50 -8.13
N ARG A 58 14.02 1.08 -9.34
CA ARG A 58 15.28 1.53 -9.96
C ARG A 58 15.79 2.87 -9.43
N HIS A 59 14.91 3.78 -9.02
CA HIS A 59 15.27 5.19 -8.78
C HIS A 59 15.01 5.69 -7.36
N ASN A 60 14.26 4.96 -6.52
CA ASN A 60 14.09 5.39 -5.13
C ASN A 60 15.42 5.32 -4.38
N ASN A 61 15.61 6.22 -3.42
CA ASN A 61 16.86 6.38 -2.68
C ASN A 61 16.77 5.81 -1.25
N GLN A 62 15.72 5.04 -0.95
CA GLN A 62 15.48 4.42 0.35
C GLN A 62 15.67 2.90 0.25
N ASN A 63 15.71 2.22 1.39
CA ASN A 63 15.72 0.75 1.41
C ASN A 63 14.29 0.19 1.26
N ILE A 64 13.63 0.53 0.16
CA ILE A 64 12.23 0.15 -0.10
C ILE A 64 12.16 -0.58 -1.44
N THR A 65 11.48 -1.72 -1.44
CA THR A 65 11.15 -2.49 -2.65
C THR A 65 9.64 -2.64 -2.75
N THR A 66 9.09 -2.32 -3.91
CA THR A 66 7.67 -2.48 -4.24
C THR A 66 7.48 -3.66 -5.18
N PHE A 67 6.43 -4.45 -5.01
CA PHE A 67 6.15 -5.60 -5.86
C PHE A 67 4.67 -5.99 -5.77
N TYR A 68 4.21 -6.76 -6.75
CA TYR A 68 2.88 -7.38 -6.74
C TYR A 68 2.75 -8.37 -5.58
N SER A 69 1.66 -8.29 -4.84
CA SER A 69 1.38 -9.23 -3.76
C SER A 69 -0.11 -9.57 -3.69
N THR A 70 -0.43 -10.43 -2.72
CA THR A 70 -1.80 -10.80 -2.35
C THR A 70 -1.96 -10.62 -0.84
N PRO A 71 -3.20 -10.46 -0.33
CA PRO A 71 -3.42 -10.36 1.11
C PRO A 71 -2.81 -11.54 1.89
N GLN A 72 -2.88 -12.77 1.35
CA GLN A 72 -2.30 -13.94 2.00
C GLN A 72 -0.77 -13.82 2.11
N ALA A 73 -0.09 -13.51 1.00
CA ALA A 73 1.36 -13.37 0.99
C ALA A 73 1.87 -12.26 1.93
N TYR A 74 1.08 -11.19 2.10
CA TYR A 74 1.39 -10.15 3.07
C TYR A 74 1.28 -10.64 4.52
N ILE A 75 0.21 -11.35 4.86
CA ILE A 75 0.04 -11.91 6.21
C ILE A 75 1.12 -12.96 6.51
N ASP A 76 1.51 -13.79 5.53
CA ASP A 76 2.60 -14.75 5.68
C ASP A 76 3.93 -14.03 5.96
N ALA A 77 4.23 -12.95 5.24
CA ALA A 77 5.43 -12.14 5.47
C ALA A 77 5.43 -11.44 6.84
N LEU A 78 4.27 -11.05 7.36
CA LEU A 78 4.14 -10.52 8.73
C LEU A 78 4.33 -11.62 9.79
N TYR A 79 3.83 -12.83 9.52
CA TYR A 79 3.98 -13.97 10.41
C TYR A 79 5.47 -14.34 10.59
N ASP A 80 6.23 -14.34 9.50
CA ASP A 80 7.66 -14.67 9.50
C ASP A 80 8.52 -13.69 10.32
N GLN A 81 8.05 -12.47 10.55
CA GLN A 81 8.74 -11.47 11.35
C GLN A 81 8.65 -11.69 12.87
N ASN A 82 7.84 -12.65 13.34
CA ASN A 82 7.66 -12.94 14.77
C ASN A 82 7.26 -11.70 15.61
N ILE A 83 6.44 -10.80 15.03
CA ILE A 83 5.95 -9.60 15.71
C ILE A 83 4.99 -9.99 16.84
N THR A 84 5.12 -9.31 17.99
CA THR A 84 4.13 -9.40 19.07
C THR A 84 3.00 -8.40 18.82
N TRP A 85 1.79 -8.90 18.62
CA TRP A 85 0.61 -8.08 18.31
C TRP A 85 -0.20 -7.75 19.56
N PRO A 86 -0.79 -6.53 19.65
CA PRO A 86 -1.73 -6.22 20.72
C PRO A 86 -3.00 -7.06 20.59
N THR A 87 -3.61 -7.38 21.72
CA THR A 87 -4.92 -8.07 21.75
C THR A 87 -6.04 -7.05 21.87
N LYS A 88 -7.04 -7.14 21.00
CA LYS A 88 -8.31 -6.40 21.07
C LYS A 88 -9.44 -7.37 21.35
N TYR A 89 -10.36 -7.01 22.25
CA TYR A 89 -11.45 -7.90 22.70
C TYR A 89 -12.84 -7.39 22.29
N GLU A 90 -12.99 -6.08 22.11
CA GLU A 90 -14.26 -5.44 21.76
C GLU A 90 -14.51 -5.48 20.25
N ASP A 91 -15.76 -5.23 19.87
CA ASP A 91 -16.14 -5.05 18.46
C ASP A 91 -15.69 -3.68 17.92
N MET A 92 -16.19 -3.36 16.72
CA MET A 92 -15.99 -2.07 16.05
C MET A 92 -17.31 -1.30 15.88
N PHE A 93 -18.32 -1.55 16.74
CA PHE A 93 -19.63 -0.90 16.65
C PHE A 93 -19.85 0.16 17.75
N PRO A 94 -20.62 1.23 17.46
CA PRO A 94 -21.14 1.62 16.13
C PRO A 94 -20.04 2.25 15.26
N TYR A 95 -20.19 2.14 13.95
CA TYR A 95 -19.27 2.78 13.01
C TYR A 95 -19.71 4.23 12.76
N SER A 96 -18.75 5.15 12.67
CA SER A 96 -19.00 6.54 12.29
C SER A 96 -17.81 7.02 11.49
N ASP A 97 -18.04 7.47 10.25
CA ASP A 97 -16.99 8.02 9.38
C ASP A 97 -16.73 9.51 9.64
N ASN A 98 -17.65 10.16 10.36
CA ASN A 98 -17.59 11.54 10.77
C ASN A 98 -18.17 11.72 12.20
N ASN A 99 -18.15 12.95 12.73
CA ASN A 99 -18.54 13.20 14.12
C ASN A 99 -20.06 13.21 14.40
N VAL A 100 -20.92 13.08 13.37
CA VAL A 100 -22.36 13.30 13.49
C VAL A 100 -23.23 12.18 12.91
N ASP A 101 -22.68 11.20 12.18
CA ASP A 101 -23.44 10.16 11.48
C ASP A 101 -23.04 8.72 11.85
N PRO A 102 -23.62 8.14 12.92
CA PRO A 102 -23.40 6.73 13.25
C PRO A 102 -24.24 5.78 12.38
N TRP A 103 -23.66 4.63 12.02
CA TRP A 103 -24.25 3.53 11.24
C TRP A 103 -24.33 2.24 12.05
#